data_AF-A0A9J7KA87-F1
#
_entry.id   AF-A0A9J7KA87-F1
#
_cell.length_a   1.000
_cell.length_b   1.000
_cell.length_c   1.000
_cell.angle_alpha   90.00
_cell.angle_beta   90.00
_cell.angle_gamma   90.00
#
_symmetry.space_group_name_H-M   'P 1'
#
loop_
_entity.id
_entity.type
_entity.pdbx_description
1 polymer ?
#
loop_
_entity_poly.entity_id
_entity_poly.type
_entity_poly.pdbx_seq_one_letter_code
_entity_poly.pdbx_strand_id
1 'polypeptide(L)'
;MGVELKWPQVLKACLVEDWDLVNNQKQLFQLPAEKNVDHILANYVTFVKSQGKSDNTVYSIVELLYTTREYFNKILGTQLLSQFEKPQYAEMLLAYPDIPISRIYGAPHLLRLLVNIGAELAHWSLSRQSLMSVSSYMHSFLNFLAENSTSLFSSSNYKMASPEYCFKAL
;
A
#
# COMPACT_ATOMS: atom_id res chain seq x y z
N MET A 1 -20.28 -2.59 -17.84
CA MET A 1 -18.83 -2.51 -18.11
C MET A 1 -18.21 -1.63 -17.03
N GLY A 2 -17.63 -2.26 -16.02
CA GLY A 2 -16.91 -1.57 -14.94
C GLY A 2 -15.52 -1.15 -15.40
N VAL A 3 -14.91 -0.23 -14.66
CA VAL A 3 -13.52 0.18 -14.86
C VAL A 3 -12.64 -0.72 -14.00
N GLU A 4 -11.75 -1.48 -14.62
CA GLU A 4 -10.86 -2.43 -13.94
C GLU A 4 -9.42 -1.88 -13.87
N LEU A 5 -8.73 -2.11 -12.75
CA LEU A 5 -7.31 -1.78 -12.63
C LEU A 5 -6.46 -2.82 -13.35
N LYS A 6 -5.61 -2.38 -14.29
CA LYS A 6 -4.64 -3.25 -14.97
C LYS A 6 -3.38 -3.31 -14.12
N TRP A 7 -3.10 -4.48 -13.59
CA TRP A 7 -1.97 -4.71 -12.68
C TRP A 7 -0.70 -5.12 -13.43
N PRO A 8 0.42 -4.40 -13.26
CA PRO A 8 1.73 -4.82 -13.75
C PRO A 8 2.12 -6.20 -13.20
N GLN A 9 2.70 -7.05 -14.05
CA GLN A 9 3.05 -8.44 -13.67
C GLN A 9 4.04 -8.50 -12.50
N VAL A 10 4.99 -7.56 -12.44
CA VAL A 10 5.95 -7.46 -11.33
C VAL A 10 5.25 -7.23 -9.99
N LEU A 11 4.23 -6.37 -9.94
CA LEU A 11 3.50 -6.11 -8.70
C LEU A 11 2.63 -7.29 -8.28
N LYS A 12 2.09 -8.05 -9.24
CA LYS A 12 1.42 -9.33 -8.93
C LYS A 12 2.40 -10.33 -8.30
N ALA A 13 3.62 -10.41 -8.81
CA ALA A 13 4.67 -11.25 -8.21
C ALA A 13 5.01 -10.78 -6.79
N CYS A 14 5.16 -9.47 -6.56
CA CYS A 14 5.39 -8.92 -5.22
C CYS A 14 4.27 -9.26 -4.23
N LEU A 15 2.99 -9.27 -4.65
CA LEU A 15 1.87 -9.68 -3.80
C LEU A 15 1.93 -11.16 -3.41
N VAL A 16 2.30 -12.02 -4.36
CA VAL A 16 2.47 -13.47 -4.11
C VAL A 16 3.63 -13.70 -3.14
N GLU A 17 4.75 -13.03 -3.35
CA GLU A 17 5.94 -13.13 -2.49
C GLU A 17 5.65 -12.60 -1.08
N ASP A 18 5.03 -11.42 -0.94
CA ASP A 18 4.59 -10.88 0.35
C ASP A 18 3.68 -11.85 1.10
N TRP A 19 2.68 -12.42 0.41
CA TRP A 19 1.79 -13.40 1.01
C TRP A 19 2.54 -14.66 1.48
N ASP A 20 3.49 -15.17 0.70
CA ASP A 20 4.29 -16.35 1.05
C ASP A 20 5.20 -16.08 2.25
N LEU A 21 5.90 -14.95 2.25
CA LEU A 21 6.79 -14.52 3.35
C LEU A 21 6.04 -14.47 4.68
N VAL A 22 4.84 -13.86 4.68
CA VAL A 22 4.05 -13.70 5.90
C VAL A 22 3.37 -15.00 6.33
N ASN A 23 2.65 -15.66 5.42
CA ASN A 23 1.74 -16.73 5.81
C ASN A 23 2.43 -18.10 5.87
N ASN A 24 3.39 -18.36 4.99
CA ASN A 24 4.09 -19.65 4.91
C ASN A 24 5.44 -19.61 5.61
N GLN A 25 6.25 -18.58 5.36
CA GLN A 25 7.62 -18.52 5.90
C GLN A 25 7.72 -17.89 7.29
N LYS A 26 6.58 -17.44 7.86
CA LYS A 26 6.50 -16.84 9.20
C LYS A 26 7.45 -15.66 9.38
N GLN A 27 7.60 -14.86 8.34
CA GLN A 27 8.34 -13.62 8.38
C GLN A 27 7.40 -12.43 8.59
N LEU A 28 7.91 -11.37 9.21
CA LEU A 28 7.19 -10.12 9.40
C LEU A 28 7.94 -9.02 8.69
N PHE A 29 7.19 -8.10 8.09
CA PHE A 29 7.77 -6.86 7.59
C PHE A 29 8.35 -6.07 8.76
N GLN A 30 9.54 -5.49 8.57
CA GLN A 30 10.21 -4.71 9.59
C GLN A 30 9.49 -3.36 9.78
N LEU A 31 9.06 -3.09 11.02
CA LEU A 31 8.38 -1.86 11.39
C LEU A 31 9.14 -1.14 12.52
N PRO A 32 9.15 0.21 12.54
CA PRO A 32 8.63 1.11 11.49
C PRO A 32 9.38 0.96 10.16
N ALA A 33 8.66 1.12 9.05
CA ALA A 33 9.19 1.00 7.71
C ALA A 33 10.18 2.13 7.40
N GLU A 34 11.36 1.79 6.89
CA GLU A 34 12.34 2.78 6.42
C GLU A 34 11.75 3.68 5.32
N LYS A 35 11.01 3.07 4.38
CA LYS A 35 10.23 3.76 3.35
C LYS A 35 8.75 3.55 3.62
N ASN A 36 8.19 4.42 4.48
CA ASN A 36 6.78 4.38 4.83
C ASN A 36 5.85 4.90 3.71
N VAL A 37 4.55 4.68 3.85
CA VAL A 37 3.53 5.08 2.88
C VAL A 37 3.58 6.59 2.61
N ASP A 38 3.70 7.43 3.64
CA ASP A 38 3.81 8.89 3.47
C ASP A 38 4.97 9.27 2.54
N HIS A 39 6.14 8.65 2.75
CA HIS A 39 7.33 8.86 1.91
C HIS A 39 7.09 8.42 0.46
N ILE A 40 6.48 7.26 0.24
CA ILE A 40 6.18 6.73 -1.10
C ILE A 40 5.23 7.67 -1.86
N LEU A 41 4.16 8.12 -1.19
CA LEU A 41 3.19 9.04 -1.80
C LEU A 41 3.83 10.39 -2.15
N ALA A 42 4.68 10.94 -1.26
CA ALA A 42 5.40 12.18 -1.52
C ALA A 42 6.38 12.07 -2.69
N ASN A 43 7.09 10.95 -2.80
CA ASN A 43 7.97 10.67 -3.94
C ASN A 43 7.19 10.59 -5.25
N TYR A 44 6.01 9.96 -5.24
CA TYR A 44 5.16 9.91 -6.43
C TYR A 44 4.66 11.29 -6.85
N VAL A 45 4.25 12.16 -5.91
CA VAL A 45 3.87 13.55 -6.24
C VAL A 45 5.04 14.29 -6.89
N THR A 46 6.26 14.10 -6.38
CA THR A 46 7.47 14.71 -6.94
C THR A 46 7.74 14.21 -8.36
N PHE A 47 7.58 12.91 -8.60
CA PHE A 47 7.67 12.29 -9.93
C PHE A 47 6.62 12.85 -10.90
N VAL A 48 5.36 12.97 -10.50
CA VAL A 48 4.29 13.52 -11.36
C VAL A 48 4.58 14.97 -11.75
N LYS A 49 5.10 15.78 -10.81
CA LYS A 49 5.51 17.16 -11.09
C LYS A 49 6.67 17.23 -12.08
N SER A 50 7.65 16.34 -11.98
CA SER A 50 8.79 16.33 -12.92
C SER A 50 8.41 15.90 -14.34
N GLN A 51 7.27 15.23 -14.53
CA GLN A 51 6.73 14.89 -15.85
C GLN A 51 6.06 16.08 -16.59
N GLY A 52 6.02 17.28 -16.02
CA GLY A 52 5.42 18.45 -16.67
C GLY A 52 3.90 18.37 -16.82
N LYS A 53 3.22 17.64 -15.92
CA LYS A 53 1.75 17.61 -15.87
C LYS A 53 1.21 18.99 -15.47
N SER A 54 0.01 19.34 -15.96
CA SER A 54 -0.65 20.59 -15.58
C SER A 54 -1.00 20.63 -14.09
N ASP A 55 -1.01 21.83 -13.50
CA ASP A 55 -1.29 22.03 -12.07
C ASP A 55 -2.63 21.41 -11.65
N ASN A 56 -3.67 21.53 -12.46
CA ASN A 56 -4.97 20.91 -12.20
C ASN A 56 -4.87 19.37 -12.12
N THR A 57 -4.05 18.75 -12.98
CA THR A 57 -3.83 17.30 -12.96
C THR A 57 -3.07 16.90 -11.70
N VAL A 58 -2.04 17.65 -11.35
CA VAL A 58 -1.25 17.43 -10.13
C VAL A 58 -2.14 17.54 -8.89
N TYR A 59 -3.01 18.56 -8.83
CA TYR A 59 -3.95 18.76 -7.74
C TYR A 59 -4.89 17.56 -7.57
N SER A 60 -5.52 17.08 -8.64
CA SER A 60 -6.40 15.90 -8.60
C SER A 60 -5.68 14.63 -8.15
N ILE A 61 -4.42 14.46 -8.56
CA ILE A 61 -3.59 13.34 -8.10
C ILE A 61 -3.31 13.48 -6.60
N VAL A 62 -2.92 14.66 -6.13
CA VAL A 62 -2.65 14.91 -4.71
C VAL A 62 -3.89 14.62 -3.85
N GLU A 63 -5.08 15.03 -4.29
CA GLU A 63 -6.35 14.74 -3.60
C GLU A 63 -6.64 13.22 -3.54
N LEU A 64 -6.40 12.50 -4.64
CA LEU A 64 -6.54 11.04 -4.68
C LEU A 64 -5.57 10.36 -3.71
N LEU A 65 -4.30 10.79 -3.65
CA LEU A 65 -3.30 10.20 -2.76
C LEU A 65 -3.59 10.52 -1.29
N TYR A 66 -4.08 11.73 -1.00
CA TYR A 66 -4.56 12.09 0.33
C TYR A 66 -5.67 11.14 0.77
N THR A 67 -6.68 10.95 -0.08
CA THR A 67 -7.80 10.03 0.21
C THR A 67 -7.32 8.60 0.39
N THR A 68 -6.37 8.16 -0.44
CA THR A 68 -5.74 6.83 -0.34
C THR A 68 -5.03 6.65 1.00
N ARG A 69 -4.28 7.65 1.47
CA ARG A 69 -3.61 7.63 2.78
C ARG A 69 -4.60 7.57 3.93
N GLU A 70 -5.65 8.39 3.91
CA GLU A 70 -6.66 8.38 4.97
C GLU A 70 -7.41 7.03 5.00
N TYR A 71 -7.69 6.47 3.83
CA TYR A 71 -8.29 5.15 3.74
C TYR A 71 -7.35 4.05 4.26
N PHE A 72 -6.05 4.12 3.93
CA PHE A 72 -5.01 3.23 4.47
C PHE A 72 -5.01 3.24 6.01
N ASN A 73 -4.97 4.44 6.60
CA ASN A 73 -4.97 4.63 8.05
C ASN A 73 -6.21 4.00 8.72
N LYS A 74 -7.36 4.03 8.03
CA LYS A 74 -8.62 3.49 8.54
C LYS A 74 -8.71 1.97 8.44
N ILE A 75 -8.27 1.37 7.33
CA ILE A 75 -8.58 -0.03 7.03
C ILE A 75 -7.44 -1.01 7.25
N LEU A 76 -6.20 -0.56 7.48
CA LEU A 76 -5.07 -1.48 7.64
C LEU A 76 -5.35 -2.58 8.67
N GLY A 77 -5.64 -2.19 9.91
CA GLY A 77 -5.82 -3.11 11.03
C GLY A 77 -6.98 -4.08 10.87
N THR A 78 -7.97 -3.76 10.03
CA THR A 78 -9.20 -4.55 9.88
C THR A 78 -9.20 -5.40 8.60
N GLN A 79 -8.66 -4.91 7.49
CA GLN A 79 -8.82 -5.53 6.17
C GLN A 79 -7.52 -5.92 5.47
N LEU A 80 -6.37 -5.32 5.81
CA LEU A 80 -5.14 -5.47 5.00
C LEU A 80 -4.07 -6.38 5.61
N LEU A 81 -4.22 -6.73 6.89
CA LEU A 81 -3.26 -7.57 7.62
C LEU A 81 -3.70 -9.02 7.68
N SER A 82 -2.78 -9.94 7.37
CA SER A 82 -2.91 -11.36 7.68
C SER A 82 -3.06 -11.57 9.18
N GLN A 83 -3.69 -12.68 9.57
CA GLN A 83 -3.86 -13.02 10.98
C GLN A 83 -2.51 -13.05 11.74
N PHE A 84 -1.46 -13.54 11.08
CA PHE A 84 -0.10 -13.61 11.62
C PHE A 84 0.51 -12.23 11.96
N GLU A 85 0.05 -11.16 11.32
CA GLU A 85 0.54 -9.79 11.55
C GLU A 85 -0.21 -9.06 12.67
N LYS A 86 -1.33 -9.60 13.19
CA LYS A 86 -2.16 -8.93 14.19
C LYS A 86 -1.43 -8.63 15.51
N PRO A 87 -0.59 -9.53 16.07
CA PRO A 87 0.19 -9.20 17.26
C PRO A 87 1.17 -8.05 17.02
N GLN A 88 1.89 -8.04 15.89
CA GLN A 88 2.80 -6.94 15.53
C GLN A 88 2.04 -5.61 15.42
N TYR A 89 0.84 -5.61 14.82
CA TYR A 89 0.01 -4.41 14.74
C TYR A 89 -0.39 -3.87 16.12
N ALA A 90 -0.78 -4.74 17.05
CA ALA A 90 -1.09 -4.34 18.41
C ALA A 90 0.14 -3.73 19.12
N GLU A 91 1.32 -4.31 18.92
CA GLU A 91 2.59 -3.77 19.45
C GLU A 91 2.90 -2.39 18.85
N MET A 92 2.64 -2.16 17.55
CA MET A 92 2.85 -0.86 16.91
C MET A 92 1.88 0.22 17.43
N LEU A 93 0.62 -0.12 17.68
CA LEU A 93 -0.35 0.82 18.27
C LEU A 93 0.06 1.25 19.69
N LEU A 94 0.64 0.34 20.48
CA LEU A 94 1.12 0.65 21.82
C LEU A 94 2.41 1.47 21.79
N ALA A 95 3.33 1.15 20.87
CA ALA A 95 4.60 1.86 20.76
C ALA A 95 4.46 3.26 20.14
N TYR A 96 3.47 3.46 19.26
CA TYR A 96 3.28 4.69 18.49
C TYR A 96 1.82 5.18 18.48
N PRO A 97 1.23 5.52 19.64
CA PRO A 97 -0.20 5.79 19.77
C PRO A 97 -0.70 6.99 18.94
N ASP A 98 0.15 7.99 18.74
CA ASP A 98 -0.19 9.25 18.04
C ASP A 98 0.37 9.33 16.62
N ILE A 99 0.98 8.25 16.12
CA ILE A 99 1.56 8.22 14.79
C ILE A 99 0.58 7.56 13.82
N PRO A 100 0.23 8.22 12.71
CA PRO A 100 -0.64 7.60 11.71
C PRO A 100 0.03 6.37 11.11
N ILE A 101 -0.79 5.35 10.85
CA ILE A 101 -0.37 4.05 10.33
C ILE A 101 0.45 4.18 9.03
N SER A 102 0.13 5.15 8.17
CA SER A 102 0.85 5.47 6.93
C SER A 102 2.31 5.90 7.16
N ARG A 103 2.68 6.30 8.37
CA ARG A 103 4.08 6.59 8.76
C ARG A 103 4.80 5.41 9.38
N ILE A 104 4.09 4.35 9.74
CA ILE A 104 4.64 3.14 10.34
C ILE A 104 4.84 2.06 9.28
N TYR A 105 3.85 1.86 8.41
CA TYR A 105 3.84 0.77 7.42
C TYR A 105 4.40 1.20 6.07
N GLY A 106 4.79 0.22 5.24
CA GLY A 106 5.53 0.42 4.00
C GLY A 106 4.82 -0.04 2.73
N ALA A 107 5.60 -0.23 1.68
CA ALA A 107 5.11 -0.53 0.33
C ALA A 107 4.25 -1.80 0.21
N PRO A 108 4.58 -2.95 0.85
CA PRO A 108 3.77 -4.17 0.70
C PRO A 108 2.32 -3.95 1.16
N HIS A 109 2.12 -3.31 2.31
CA HIS A 109 0.80 -3.01 2.84
C HIS A 109 0.04 -2.00 1.97
N LEU A 110 0.73 -0.98 1.44
CA LEU A 110 0.14 -0.06 0.47
C LEU A 110 -0.33 -0.80 -0.79
N LEU A 111 0.45 -1.77 -1.26
CA LEU A 111 0.07 -2.58 -2.43
C LEU A 111 -1.19 -3.40 -2.17
N ARG A 112 -1.34 -3.99 -0.96
CA ARG A 112 -2.57 -4.67 -0.53
C ARG A 112 -3.77 -3.72 -0.53
N LEU A 113 -3.60 -2.47 -0.07
CA LEU A 113 -4.65 -1.45 -0.17
C LEU A 113 -5.08 -1.22 -1.61
N LEU A 114 -4.13 -1.10 -2.55
CA LEU A 114 -4.46 -0.86 -3.95
C LEU A 114 -5.26 -2.03 -4.55
N VAL A 115 -5.01 -3.27 -4.12
CA VAL A 115 -5.83 -4.45 -4.49
C VAL A 115 -7.26 -4.31 -3.95
N ASN A 116 -7.40 -3.95 -2.66
CA ASN A 116 -8.69 -3.72 -2.03
C ASN A 116 -9.48 -2.61 -2.74
N ILE A 117 -8.85 -1.46 -3.02
CA ILE A 117 -9.46 -0.37 -3.79
C ILE A 117 -9.88 -0.84 -5.18
N GLY A 118 -9.03 -1.62 -5.87
CA GLY A 118 -9.33 -2.13 -7.20
C GLY A 118 -10.57 -3.02 -7.25
N ALA A 119 -10.80 -3.83 -6.20
CA ALA A 119 -12.00 -4.65 -6.06
C ALA A 119 -13.26 -3.81 -5.79
N GLU A 120 -13.12 -2.74 -4.99
CA GLU A 120 -14.23 -1.88 -4.58
C GLU A 120 -14.56 -0.77 -5.59
N LEU A 121 -13.65 -0.47 -6.53
CA LEU A 121 -13.76 0.68 -7.45
C LEU A 121 -15.04 0.66 -8.28
N ALA A 122 -15.51 -0.53 -8.66
CA ALA A 122 -16.75 -0.71 -9.42
C ALA A 122 -18.02 -0.38 -8.61
N HIS A 123 -17.92 -0.36 -7.28
CA HIS A 123 -19.02 -0.08 -6.35
C HIS A 123 -19.07 1.40 -5.94
N TRP A 124 -18.07 2.20 -6.29
CA TRP A 124 -18.05 3.62 -5.97
C TRP A 124 -19.11 4.39 -6.78
N SER A 125 -19.86 5.25 -6.10
CA SER A 125 -20.91 6.11 -6.68
C SER A 125 -20.35 7.31 -7.46
N LEU A 126 -19.39 7.04 -8.35
CA LEU A 126 -18.73 8.05 -9.19
C LEU A 126 -19.33 8.09 -10.60
N SER A 127 -19.26 9.28 -11.22
CA SER A 127 -19.56 9.42 -12.64
C SER A 127 -18.56 8.60 -13.48
N ARG A 128 -18.96 8.17 -14.68
CA ARG A 128 -18.05 7.46 -15.61
C ARG A 128 -16.77 8.24 -15.88
N GLN A 129 -16.86 9.56 -16.05
CA GLN A 129 -15.69 10.39 -16.30
C GLN A 129 -14.74 10.41 -15.10
N SER A 130 -15.28 10.56 -13.88
CA SER A 130 -14.50 10.49 -12.64
C SER A 130 -13.84 9.14 -12.46
N LEU A 131 -14.55 8.03 -12.73
CA LEU A 131 -13.98 6.67 -12.69
C LEU A 131 -12.82 6.49 -13.66
N MET A 132 -12.94 7.02 -14.88
CA MET A 132 -11.86 6.97 -15.87
C MET A 132 -10.63 7.77 -15.42
N SER A 133 -10.82 8.95 -14.85
CA SER A 133 -9.73 9.76 -14.29
C SER A 133 -9.05 9.07 -13.12
N VAL A 134 -9.81 8.58 -12.13
CA VAL A 134 -9.27 7.84 -10.98
C VAL A 134 -8.51 6.61 -11.44
N SER A 135 -9.07 5.82 -12.35
CA SER A 135 -8.40 4.64 -12.91
C SER A 135 -7.09 4.99 -13.60
N SER A 136 -7.06 6.06 -14.39
CA SER A 136 -5.84 6.53 -15.05
C SER A 136 -4.76 6.95 -14.05
N TYR A 137 -5.13 7.68 -12.99
CA TYR A 137 -4.18 8.08 -11.94
C TYR A 137 -3.67 6.88 -11.14
N MET A 138 -4.54 5.90 -10.87
CA MET A 138 -4.18 4.65 -10.19
C MET A 138 -3.25 3.78 -11.05
N HIS A 139 -3.50 3.66 -12.37
CA HIS A 139 -2.57 2.96 -13.27
C HIS A 139 -1.21 3.64 -13.33
N SER A 140 -1.18 4.98 -13.40
CA SER A 140 0.06 5.75 -13.34
C SER A 140 0.82 5.49 -12.04
N PHE A 141 0.11 5.42 -10.91
CA PHE A 141 0.73 5.11 -9.63
C PHE A 141 1.24 3.67 -9.55
N LEU A 142 0.48 2.69 -10.04
CA LEU A 142 0.93 1.30 -10.14
C LEU A 142 2.18 1.16 -11.01
N ASN A 143 2.26 1.88 -12.14
CA ASN A 143 3.46 1.87 -12.97
C ASN A 143 4.67 2.47 -12.24
N PHE A 144 4.48 3.58 -11.51
CA PHE A 144 5.53 4.13 -10.66
C PHE A 144 6.03 3.12 -9.61
N LEU A 145 5.12 2.41 -8.93
CA LEU A 145 5.51 1.36 -7.98
C LEU A 145 6.24 0.19 -8.65
N ALA A 146 5.82 -0.18 -9.87
CA ALA A 146 6.45 -1.24 -10.65
C ALA A 146 7.88 -0.88 -11.08
N GLU A 147 8.09 0.34 -11.56
CA GLU A 147 9.41 0.87 -11.94
C GLU A 147 10.37 0.95 -10.74
N ASN A 148 9.84 1.18 -9.53
CA ASN A 148 10.62 1.25 -8.29
C ASN A 148 10.59 -0.04 -7.46
N SER A 149 10.13 -1.14 -8.06
CA SER A 149 9.78 -2.36 -7.32
C SER A 149 10.94 -2.98 -6.56
N THR A 150 12.14 -3.01 -7.14
CA THR A 150 13.36 -3.54 -6.52
C THR A 150 13.73 -2.81 -5.23
N SER A 151 13.41 -1.52 -5.13
CA SER A 151 13.70 -0.70 -3.96
C SER A 151 12.58 -0.72 -2.92
N LEU A 152 11.33 -0.95 -3.36
CA LEU A 152 10.15 -0.87 -2.51
C LEU A 152 9.74 -2.23 -1.92
N PHE A 153 9.94 -3.33 -2.65
CA PHE A 153 9.45 -4.67 -2.32
C PHE A 153 10.58 -5.67 -2.11
N SER A 154 11.65 -5.27 -1.41
CA SER A 154 12.76 -6.17 -1.09
C SER A 154 12.39 -7.12 0.05
N SER A 155 12.63 -8.42 -0.14
CA SER A 155 12.49 -9.44 0.91
C SER A 155 13.44 -9.23 2.09
N SER A 156 14.53 -8.47 1.91
CA SER A 156 15.43 -8.05 3.00
C SER A 156 14.75 -7.18 4.06
N ASN A 157 13.57 -6.61 3.75
CA ASN A 157 12.77 -5.85 4.70
C ASN A 157 11.87 -6.74 5.56
N TYR A 158 11.99 -8.06 5.44
CA TYR A 158 11.30 -9.04 6.26
C TYR A 158 12.28 -9.74 7.19
N LYS A 159 11.79 -10.11 8.38
CA LYS A 159 12.55 -10.88 9.36
C LYS A 159 11.74 -12.05 9.84
N MET A 160 12.41 -13.18 10.04
CA MET A 160 11.82 -14.35 10.68
C MET A 160 11.27 -13.96 12.06
N ALA A 161 10.01 -14.29 12.32
CA ALA A 161 9.41 -14.06 13.61
C ALA A 161 10.07 -14.96 14.67
N SER A 162 10.18 -14.45 15.90
CA SER A 162 10.71 -15.24 17.00
C SER A 162 9.74 -16.36 17.39
N PRO A 163 10.21 -17.45 18.02
CA PRO A 163 9.32 -18.50 18.53
C PRO A 163 8.23 -17.97 19.47
N GLU A 164 8.56 -16.98 20.31
CA GLU A 164 7.61 -16.33 21.22
C GLU A 164 6.55 -15.55 20.46
N TYR A 165 6.93 -14.85 19.38
CA TYR A 165 5.96 -14.19 18.51
C TYR A 165 5.04 -15.21 17.84
N CYS A 166 5.60 -16.28 17.28
CA CYS A 166 4.82 -17.34 16.63
C CYS A 166 3.77 -17.93 17.59
N PHE A 167 4.13 -18.15 18.85
CA PHE A 167 3.19 -18.64 19.87
C PHE A 167 2.04 -17.65 20.12
N LYS A 168 2.30 -16.34 20.14
CA LYS A 168 1.26 -15.29 20.28
C LYS A 168 0.35 -15.18 19.04
N ALA A 169 0.83 -15.60 17.87
CA ALA A 169 0.15 -15.44 16.59
C ALA A 169 -0.68 -16.67 16.17
N LEU A 170 -0.63 -17.76 16.95
CA LEU A 170 -1.51 -18.94 16.86
C LEU A 170 -2.87 -18.66 17.51
#